data_AF-A0A383D2B1-F1
#
_entry.id   AF-A0A383D2B1-F1
#
_cell.length_a   1.000
_cell.length_b   1.000
_cell.length_c   1.000
_cell.angle_alpha   90.00
_cell.angle_beta   90.00
_cell.angle_gamma   90.00
#
_symmetry.space_group_name_H-M   'P 1'
#
loop_
_entity.id
_entity.type
_entity.pdbx_description
1 polymer ?
#
loop_
_entity_poly.entity_id
_entity_poly.type
_entity_poly.pdbx_seq_one_letter_code
_entity_poly.pdbx_strand_id
1 'polypeptide(L)'
;NETLPDFLVDRIKLKYDLSFIKVGILGMSFKPDIDDFRESLAYKLRKILTYENAIVMCTDPYINDPSFFKLNEVLTQCKIIFIGCPHAEYKNVDLGEVEVVNCWEQ
;
A
#
# COMPACT_ATOMS: atom_id res chain seq x y z
N ASN A 1 -14.56 -5.83 8.94
CA ASN A 1 -13.34 -4.99 8.98
C ASN A 1 -13.18 -4.09 7.76
N GLU A 2 -14.26 -3.51 7.21
CA GLU A 2 -14.12 -2.60 6.06
C GLU A 2 -13.58 -1.22 6.45
N THR A 3 -13.65 -0.81 7.72
CA THR A 3 -13.24 0.51 8.22
C THR A 3 -11.75 0.65 8.53
N LEU A 4 -10.98 -0.43 8.41
CA LEU A 4 -9.56 -0.43 8.78
C LEU A 4 -8.70 0.49 7.88
N PRO A 5 -8.85 0.49 6.53
CA PRO A 5 -8.11 1.41 5.67
C PRO A 5 -8.38 2.87 6.00
N ASP A 6 -9.63 3.24 6.25
CA ASP A 6 -10.04 4.61 6.60
C ASP A 6 -9.34 5.08 7.88
N PHE A 7 -9.38 4.26 8.93
CA PHE A 7 -8.76 4.58 10.22
C PHE A 7 -7.24 4.77 10.13
N LEU A 8 -6.56 3.93 9.35
CA LEU A 8 -5.11 4.03 9.16
C LEU A 8 -4.72 5.29 8.37
N VAL A 9 -5.49 5.62 7.34
CA VAL A 9 -5.28 6.86 6.58
C VAL A 9 -5.52 8.09 7.47
N ASP A 10 -6.58 8.11 8.27
CA ASP A 10 -6.85 9.22 9.19
C ASP A 10 -5.70 9.43 10.19
N ARG A 11 -5.12 8.35 10.72
CA ARG A 11 -3.93 8.45 11.59
C ARG A 11 -2.72 9.06 10.87
N ILE A 12 -2.50 8.69 9.61
CA ILE A 12 -1.40 9.23 8.82
C ILE A 12 -1.62 10.72 8.50
N LYS A 13 -2.86 11.12 8.24
CA LYS A 13 -3.23 12.53 8.02
C LYS A 13 -2.96 13.44 9.22
N LEU A 14 -2.90 12.88 10.43
CA LEU A 14 -2.49 13.65 11.62
C LEU A 14 -1.00 14.03 11.62
N LYS A 15 -0.17 13.29 10.86
CA LYS A 15 1.28 13.47 10.79
C LYS A 15 1.76 14.10 9.48
N TYR A 16 1.04 13.84 8.38
CA TYR A 16 1.45 14.21 7.03
C TYR A 16 0.28 14.82 6.25
N ASP A 17 0.57 15.86 5.47
CA ASP A 17 -0.31 16.25 4.36
C ASP A 17 -0.12 15.25 3.21
N LEU A 18 -1.22 14.59 2.83
CA LEU A 18 -1.21 13.56 1.79
C LEU A 18 -1.30 14.14 0.38
N SER A 19 -1.57 15.44 0.25
CA SER A 19 -1.68 16.09 -1.06
C SER A 19 -0.35 16.04 -1.80
N PHE A 20 -0.35 15.44 -3.01
CA PHE A 20 0.81 15.27 -3.89
C PHE A 20 1.99 14.48 -3.33
N ILE A 21 1.85 13.85 -2.15
CA ILE A 21 2.89 12.97 -1.59
C ILE A 21 2.87 11.62 -2.33
N LYS A 22 4.04 11.03 -2.56
CA LYS A 22 4.15 9.67 -3.09
C LYS A 22 3.97 8.66 -1.97
N VAL A 23 2.96 7.80 -2.11
CA VAL A 23 2.66 6.71 -1.19
C VAL A 23 2.70 5.37 -1.92
N GLY A 24 3.30 4.37 -1.28
CA GLY A 24 3.40 3.02 -1.81
C GLY A 24 2.35 2.11 -1.19
N ILE A 25 1.76 1.21 -1.98
CA ILE A 25 0.98 0.08 -1.47
C ILE A 25 1.68 -1.21 -1.90
N LEU A 26 2.18 -1.96 -0.93
CA LEU A 26 2.76 -3.29 -1.11
C LEU A 26 1.69 -4.35 -0.90
N GLY A 27 1.39 -5.10 -1.96
CA GLY A 27 0.40 -6.17 -1.91
C GLY A 27 -1.01 -5.65 -2.19
N MET A 28 -1.51 -6.00 -3.36
CA MET A 28 -2.83 -5.66 -3.86
C MET A 28 -3.79 -6.86 -3.82
N SER A 29 -3.29 -8.09 -3.65
CA SER A 29 -4.10 -9.29 -3.49
C SER A 29 -4.93 -9.33 -2.20
N PHE A 30 -5.99 -10.14 -2.19
CA PHE A 30 -6.86 -10.39 -1.04
C PHE A 30 -6.21 -11.29 0.01
N LYS A 31 -5.31 -12.20 -0.40
CA LYS A 31 -4.52 -13.04 0.50
C LYS A 31 -3.05 -13.08 0.06
N PRO A 32 -2.13 -13.39 0.99
CA PRO A 32 -0.74 -13.59 0.65
C PRO A 32 -0.58 -14.72 -0.37
N ASP A 33 0.36 -14.55 -1.28
CA ASP A 33 0.84 -15.55 -2.23
C ASP A 33 -0.24 -16.08 -3.21
N ILE A 34 -1.30 -15.29 -3.46
CA ILE A 34 -2.34 -15.55 -4.46
C ILE A 34 -2.61 -14.31 -5.33
N ASP A 35 -3.26 -14.49 -6.47
CA ASP A 35 -3.61 -13.44 -7.46
C ASP A 35 -5.06 -12.92 -7.34
N ASP A 36 -5.84 -13.40 -6.37
CA ASP A 36 -7.25 -12.99 -6.22
C ASP A 36 -7.36 -11.60 -5.59
N PHE A 37 -7.85 -10.63 -6.37
CA PHE A 37 -8.01 -9.23 -5.94
C PHE A 37 -9.46 -8.84 -5.60
N ARG A 38 -10.44 -9.73 -5.77
CA ARG A 38 -11.89 -9.36 -5.84
C ARG A 38 -12.43 -8.70 -4.57
N GLU A 39 -11.88 -9.02 -3.41
CA GLU A 39 -12.28 -8.47 -2.10
C GLU A 39 -11.11 -7.79 -1.37
N SER A 40 -10.07 -7.39 -2.10
CA SER A 40 -8.87 -6.84 -1.48
C SER A 40 -9.09 -5.44 -0.88
N LEU A 41 -8.78 -5.31 0.41
CA LEU A 41 -8.78 -4.04 1.14
C LEU A 41 -7.78 -3.03 0.56
N ALA A 42 -6.73 -3.50 -0.13
CA ALA A 42 -5.73 -2.64 -0.75
C ALA A 42 -6.32 -1.76 -1.87
N TYR A 43 -7.32 -2.25 -2.60
CA TYR A 43 -8.03 -1.42 -3.60
C TYR A 43 -8.90 -0.35 -2.97
N LYS A 44 -9.50 -0.63 -1.80
CA LYS A 44 -10.21 0.38 -1.02
C LYS A 44 -9.22 1.44 -0.50
N LEU A 45 -8.09 1.00 0.05
CA LEU A 45 -7.03 1.88 0.52
C LEU A 45 -6.51 2.80 -0.61
N ARG A 46 -6.25 2.24 -1.80
CA ARG A 46 -5.88 3.00 -3.00
C ARG A 46 -6.88 4.12 -3.29
N LYS A 47 -8.18 3.81 -3.29
CA LYS A 47 -9.23 4.82 -3.53
C LYS A 47 -9.21 5.94 -2.50
N ILE A 48 -9.07 5.61 -1.22
CA ILE A 48 -9.01 6.61 -0.14
C ILE A 48 -7.78 7.51 -0.32
N LEU A 49 -6.59 6.93 -0.52
CA LEU A 49 -5.36 7.70 -0.71
C LEU A 49 -5.42 8.58 -1.97
N THR A 50 -5.99 8.08 -3.07
CA THR A 50 -6.22 8.89 -4.28
C THR A 50 -7.21 10.04 -4.02
N TYR A 51 -8.25 9.82 -3.23
CA TYR A 51 -9.20 10.87 -2.84
C TYR A 51 -8.52 11.98 -2.02
N GLU A 52 -7.50 11.63 -1.23
CA GLU A 52 -6.65 12.57 -0.49
C GLU A 52 -5.58 13.25 -1.37
N ASN A 53 -5.67 13.14 -2.70
CA ASN A 53 -4.71 13.66 -3.68
C ASN A 53 -3.28 13.11 -3.57
N ALA A 54 -3.10 11.94 -2.95
CA ALA A 54 -1.79 11.28 -2.92
C ALA A 54 -1.45 10.68 -4.29
N ILE A 55 -0.16 10.63 -4.61
CA ILE A 55 0.38 9.90 -5.76
C ILE A 55 0.59 8.46 -5.34
N VAL A 56 -0.38 7.59 -5.64
CA VAL A 56 -0.38 6.19 -5.18
C VAL A 56 0.37 5.29 -6.15
N MET A 57 1.45 4.66 -5.68
CA MET A 57 2.23 3.66 -6.41
C MET A 57 1.93 2.28 -5.84
N CYS A 58 1.31 1.41 -6.63
CA CYS A 58 0.95 0.06 -6.21
C CYS A 58 1.96 -0.96 -6.74
N THR A 59 2.22 -2.02 -5.98
CA THR A 59 3.00 -3.18 -6.44
C THR A 59 2.44 -4.46 -5.85
N ASP A 60 2.43 -5.52 -6.64
CA ASP A 60 2.09 -6.87 -6.23
C ASP A 60 2.83 -7.86 -7.13
N PRO A 61 3.61 -8.81 -6.58
CA PRO A 61 4.40 -9.75 -7.37
C PRO A 61 3.55 -10.83 -8.06
N TYR A 62 2.31 -11.06 -7.61
CA TYR A 62 1.43 -12.10 -8.14
C TYR A 62 0.34 -11.54 -9.07
N ILE A 63 0.12 -10.23 -9.09
CA ILE A 63 -0.85 -9.58 -9.99
C ILE A 63 -0.12 -8.91 -11.15
N ASN A 64 -0.40 -9.38 -12.38
CA ASN A 64 0.09 -8.75 -13.60
C ASN A 64 -0.84 -7.61 -14.05
N ASP A 65 -0.67 -6.43 -13.45
CA ASP A 65 -1.37 -5.20 -13.83
C ASP A 65 -0.36 -4.17 -14.39
N PRO A 66 -0.54 -3.67 -15.63
CA PRO A 66 0.41 -2.73 -16.25
C PRO A 66 0.46 -1.36 -15.57
N SER A 67 -0.49 -1.05 -14.68
CA SER A 67 -0.48 0.16 -13.86
C SER A 67 0.37 0.03 -12.59
N PHE A 68 0.87 -1.16 -12.28
CA PHE A 68 1.70 -1.40 -11.10
C PHE A 68 3.17 -1.12 -11.37
N PHE A 69 3.88 -0.72 -10.32
CA PHE A 69 5.28 -0.39 -10.33
C PHE A 69 6.11 -1.56 -9.82
N LYS A 70 7.41 -1.57 -10.16
CA LYS A 70 8.34 -2.54 -9.57
C LYS A 70 8.53 -2.21 -8.09
N LEU A 71 8.71 -3.24 -7.27
CA LEU A 71 8.94 -3.11 -5.83
C LEU A 71 10.02 -2.05 -5.50
N ASN A 72 11.19 -2.14 -6.13
CA ASN A 72 12.28 -1.18 -5.92
C ASN A 72 11.91 0.27 -6.26
N GLU A 73 11.05 0.50 -7.26
CA GLU A 73 10.61 1.85 -7.61
C GLU A 73 9.69 2.42 -6.53
N VAL A 74 8.81 1.58 -5.97
CA VAL A 74 7.93 1.99 -4.86
C VAL A 74 8.76 2.35 -3.64
N LEU A 75 9.70 1.48 -3.25
CA LEU A 75 10.55 1.68 -2.07
C LEU A 75 11.44 2.93 -2.15
N THR A 76 11.93 3.26 -3.34
CA THR A 76 12.84 4.40 -3.53
C THR A 76 12.13 5.74 -3.71
N GLN A 77 10.90 5.74 -4.20
CA GLN A 77 10.18 6.97 -4.52
C GLN A 77 9.12 7.37 -3.50
N CYS A 78 8.64 6.43 -2.67
CA CYS A 78 7.56 6.68 -1.74
C CYS A 78 8.08 7.09 -0.37
N LYS A 79 7.38 8.04 0.25
CA LYS A 79 7.70 8.51 1.61
C LYS A 79 6.98 7.70 2.69
N ILE A 80 5.83 7.14 2.33
CA ILE A 80 4.98 6.34 3.20
C ILE A 80 4.66 5.05 2.45
N ILE A 81 4.80 3.91 3.13
CA ILE A 81 4.52 2.59 2.59
C ILE A 81 3.40 1.93 3.38
N PHE A 82 2.35 1.52 2.69
CA PHE A 82 1.27 0.72 3.25
C PHE A 82 1.44 -0.74 2.84
N ILE A 83 1.38 -1.66 3.80
CA ILE A 83 1.36 -3.10 3.53
C ILE A 83 -0.11 -3.52 3.44
N GLY A 84 -0.61 -3.62 2.21
CA GLY A 84 -1.96 -4.09 1.90
C GLY A 84 -2.09 -5.61 2.00
N CYS A 85 -1.05 -6.33 1.60
CA CYS A 85 -0.96 -7.78 1.76
C CYS A 85 0.49 -8.23 2.02
N PRO A 86 0.79 -8.97 3.10
CA PRO A 86 2.15 -9.34 3.46
C PRO A 86 2.61 -10.60 2.72
N HIS A 87 2.95 -10.44 1.43
CA HIS A 87 3.57 -11.50 0.64
C HIS A 87 4.92 -11.92 1.23
N ALA A 88 5.33 -13.17 1.00
CA ALA A 88 6.61 -13.68 1.48
C ALA A 88 7.80 -12.83 0.98
N GLU A 89 7.69 -12.29 -0.23
CA GLU A 89 8.70 -11.42 -0.83
C GLU A 89 8.96 -10.14 -0.04
N TYR A 90 7.95 -9.59 0.64
CA TYR A 90 8.11 -8.33 1.40
C TYR A 90 8.81 -8.51 2.75
N LYS A 91 8.90 -9.74 3.28
CA LYS A 91 9.48 -10.00 4.61
C LYS A 91 10.98 -9.72 4.70
N ASN A 92 11.70 -9.81 3.58
CA ASN A 92 13.14 -9.64 3.52
C ASN A 92 13.56 -8.33 2.82
N VAL A 93 12.60 -7.43 2.60
CA VAL A 93 12.84 -6.17 1.91
C VAL A 93 13.34 -5.14 2.90
N ASP A 94 14.40 -4.44 2.52
CA ASP A 94 14.82 -3.24 3.23
C ASP A 94 13.87 -2.09 2.89
N LEU A 95 13.03 -1.74 3.85
CA LEU A 95 12.09 -0.62 3.73
C LEU A 95 12.77 0.74 3.98
N GLY A 96 14.03 0.76 4.42
CA GLY A 96 14.75 2.00 4.73
C GLY A 96 14.08 2.83 5.82
N GLU A 97 14.30 4.15 5.78
CA GLU A 97 13.76 5.12 6.75
C GLU A 97 12.37 5.67 6.37
N VAL A 98 11.50 4.86 5.75
CA VAL A 98 10.14 5.26 5.37
C VAL A 98 9.12 4.96 6.48
N GLU A 99 8.05 5.73 6.57
CA GLU A 99 6.94 5.40 7.48
C GLU A 99 6.19 4.19 6.92
N VAL A 100 6.16 3.09 7.66
CA VAL A 100 5.48 1.84 7.27
C VAL A 100 4.19 1.68 8.05
N VAL A 101 3.09 1.41 7.34
CA VAL A 101 1.75 1.19 7.90
C VAL A 101 1.28 -0.20 7.51
N ASN A 102 1.17 -1.10 8.47
CA ASN A 102 0.65 -2.45 8.23
C ASN A 102 -0.89 -2.43 8.26
N CYS A 103 -1.52 -2.72 7.13
CA CYS A 103 -2.98 -2.78 7.00
C CYS A 103 -3.53 -4.20 7.16
N TRP A 104 -2.67 -5.21 7.33
CA TRP A 104 -3.03 -6.62 7.39
C TRP A 104 -3.08 -7.18 8.82
N GLU A 105 -2.07 -6.88 9.64
CA GLU A 105 -1.96 -7.45 10.99
C GLU A 105 -2.58 -6.52 12.04
N GLN A 106 -3.51 -7.06 12.84
CA GLN A 106 -3.90 -6.56 14.16
C GLN A 106 -3.55 -7.60 15.22
#